data_AF-A0A6J7FQJ0-F1
#
_entry.id   AF-A0A6J7FQJ0-F1
#
_cell.length_a   1.000
_cell.length_b   1.000
_cell.length_c   1.000
_cell.angle_alpha   90.00
_cell.angle_beta   90.00
_cell.angle_gamma   90.00
#
_symmetry.space_group_name_H-M   'P 1'
#
loop_
_entity.id
_entity.type
_entity.pdbx_description
1 polymer ?
#
loop_
_entity_poly.entity_id
_entity_poly.type
_entity_poly.pdbx_seq_one_letter_code
_entity_poly.pdbx_strand_id
1 'polypeptide(L)'
;MSLDDLNREQKRQLRKMGALDDKGQPARVARQAPARSGNDRVGPVQYLNEVQDEMRKVAWPKWPEVRRMAIIVLATVVLYTAYIGGLDSLFGVLSSWLYTNK
;
A
#
# COMPACT_ATOMS: atom_id res chain seq x y z
N MET A 1 14.86 27.48 -47.59
CA MET A 1 14.33 26.90 -48.85
C MET A 1 12.81 26.96 -48.78
N SER A 2 12.16 27.73 -49.66
CA SER A 2 10.69 27.84 -49.69
C SER A 2 10.05 26.56 -50.22
N LEU A 3 8.89 26.16 -49.69
CA LEU A 3 8.12 24.99 -50.14
C LEU A 3 7.56 25.13 -51.56
N ASP A 4 7.63 26.35 -52.12
CA ASP A 4 7.08 26.67 -53.43
C ASP A 4 7.87 26.02 -54.57
N ASP A 5 9.16 25.74 -54.36
CA ASP A 5 10.10 25.23 -55.37
C ASP A 5 10.16 23.69 -55.45
N LEU A 6 9.28 23.00 -54.72
CA LEU A 6 9.25 21.53 -54.70
C LEU A 6 8.59 20.98 -55.96
N ASN A 7 9.28 20.02 -56.61
CA ASN A 7 8.77 19.30 -57.77
C ASN A 7 7.46 18.56 -57.41
N ARG A 8 6.55 18.41 -58.37
CA ARG A 8 5.25 17.72 -58.21
C ARG A 8 5.41 16.31 -57.63
N GLU A 9 6.51 15.63 -57.95
CA GLU A 9 6.83 14.32 -57.39
C GLU A 9 7.23 14.38 -55.90
N GLN A 10 8.04 15.37 -55.52
CA GLN A 10 8.45 15.58 -54.12
C GLN A 10 7.24 15.91 -53.24
N LYS A 11 6.29 16.71 -53.74
CA LYS A 11 5.02 17.00 -53.04
C LYS A 11 4.16 15.75 -52.85
N ARG A 12 4.11 14.85 -53.85
CA ARG A 12 3.40 13.56 -53.73
C ARG A 12 4.09 12.61 -52.75
N GLN A 13 5.42 12.56 -52.75
CA GLN A 13 6.18 11.76 -51.79
C GLN A 13 5.97 12.25 -50.37
N LEU A 14 6.05 13.56 -50.12
CA LEU A 14 5.86 14.12 -48.79
C LEU A 14 4.40 13.95 -48.28
N ARG A 15 3.41 13.97 -49.19
CA ARG A 15 2.02 13.57 -48.89
C ARG A 15 1.91 12.08 -48.55
N LYS A 16 2.56 11.20 -49.31
CA LYS A 16 2.60 9.76 -49.04
C LYS A 16 3.30 9.43 -47.72
N MET A 17 4.26 10.27 -47.30
CA MET A 17 4.93 10.19 -46.01
C MET A 17 4.10 10.77 -44.85
N GLY A 18 2.86 11.22 -45.09
CA GLY A 18 1.98 11.80 -44.06
C GLY A 18 2.48 13.13 -43.48
N ALA A 19 3.48 13.74 -44.12
CA ALA A 19 4.11 14.97 -43.68
C ALA A 19 3.38 16.23 -44.16
N LEU A 20 2.37 16.10 -45.03
CA LEU A 20 1.53 17.22 -45.46
C LEU A 20 0.05 16.88 -45.33
N ASP A 21 -0.69 17.82 -44.77
CA ASP A 21 -2.15 17.82 -44.70
C ASP A 21 -2.77 18.02 -46.11
N ASP A 22 -4.06 17.77 -46.26
CA ASP A 22 -4.81 17.92 -47.53
C ASP A 22 -4.67 19.32 -48.14
N LYS A 23 -4.38 20.32 -47.30
CA LYS A 23 -4.12 21.71 -47.68
C LYS A 23 -2.65 22.03 -48.03
N GLY A 24 -1.75 21.03 -48.08
CA GLY A 24 -0.37 21.21 -48.53
C GLY A 24 0.54 21.95 -47.53
N GLN A 25 0.19 21.96 -46.25
CA GLN A 25 1.00 22.52 -45.17
C GLN A 25 1.70 21.38 -44.41
N PRO A 26 2.90 21.62 -43.84
CA PRO A 26 3.60 20.61 -43.06
C PRO A 26 2.70 20.16 -41.90
N ALA A 27 2.28 18.90 -41.94
CA ALA A 27 1.51 18.26 -40.89
C ALA A 27 2.42 18.18 -39.67
N ARG A 28 2.34 19.19 -38.79
CA ARG A 28 2.87 19.07 -37.45
C ARG A 28 2.15 17.90 -36.85
N VAL A 29 2.85 16.78 -36.72
CA VAL A 29 2.38 15.61 -36.01
C VAL A 29 2.10 16.08 -34.60
N ALA A 30 0.86 16.49 -34.35
CA ALA A 30 0.38 16.77 -33.02
C ALA A 30 0.50 15.44 -32.31
N ARG A 31 1.57 15.29 -31.53
CA ARG A 31 1.74 14.19 -30.61
C ARG A 31 0.46 14.22 -29.78
N GLN A 32 -0.48 13.33 -30.09
CA GLN A 32 -1.68 13.14 -29.30
C GLN A 32 -1.15 12.71 -27.93
N ALA A 33 -1.01 13.68 -27.04
CA ALA A 33 -0.84 13.40 -25.64
C ALA A 33 -2.08 12.57 -25.27
N PRO A 34 -1.91 11.38 -24.66
CA PRO A 34 -3.05 10.58 -24.27
C PRO A 34 -3.96 11.49 -23.44
N ALA A 35 -5.21 11.62 -23.85
CA ALA A 35 -6.23 12.34 -23.10
C ALA A 35 -6.22 11.73 -21.69
N ARG A 36 -5.69 12.47 -20.72
CA ARG A 36 -5.78 12.09 -19.31
C ARG A 36 -7.26 12.19 -18.96
N SER A 37 -7.94 11.05 -19.08
CA SER A 37 -9.34 10.88 -18.72
C SER A 37 -9.50 11.35 -17.28
N GLY A 38 -10.24 12.43 -17.09
CA GLY A 38 -10.52 13.00 -15.79
C GLY A 38 -11.27 12.01 -14.92
N ASN A 39 -10.60 11.54 -13.86
CA ASN A 39 -11.17 11.29 -12.55
C ASN A 39 -9.99 11.03 -11.60
N ASP A 40 -9.47 12.08 -10.96
CA ASP A 40 -8.45 11.98 -9.90
C ASP A 40 -9.02 11.40 -8.60
N ARG A 41 -9.86 10.37 -8.72
CA ARG A 41 -10.44 9.62 -7.60
C ARG A 41 -9.81 8.25 -7.63
N VAL A 42 -9.01 7.97 -6.61
CA VAL A 42 -8.46 6.63 -6.35
C VAL A 42 -9.64 5.67 -6.28
N GLY A 43 -9.75 4.78 -7.27
CA GLY A 43 -10.81 3.77 -7.27
C GLY A 43 -10.60 2.77 -6.12
N PRO A 44 -11.65 2.12 -5.60
CA PRO A 44 -11.52 1.13 -4.53
C PRO A 44 -10.56 -0.02 -4.89
N VAL A 45 -10.48 -0.37 -6.18
CA VAL A 45 -9.50 -1.35 -6.68
C VAL A 45 -8.07 -0.84 -6.59
N GLN A 46 -7.84 0.45 -6.88
CA GLN A 46 -6.52 1.07 -6.79
C GLN A 46 -6.07 1.19 -5.33
N TYR A 47 -6.98 1.54 -4.41
CA TYR A 47 -6.71 1.56 -2.97
C TYR A 47 -6.27 0.18 -2.42
N LEU A 48 -6.94 -0.90 -2.84
CA LEU A 48 -6.56 -2.26 -2.39
C LEU A 48 -5.18 -2.68 -2.92
N ASN A 49 -4.83 -2.27 -4.14
CA ASN A 49 -3.49 -2.51 -4.70
C ASN A 49 -2.43 -1.72 -3.91
N GLU A 50 -2.70 -0.45 -3.58
CA GLU A 50 -1.83 0.37 -2.73
C GLU A 50 -1.64 -0.24 -1.33
N VAL A 51 -2.70 -0.77 -0.71
CA VAL A 51 -2.61 -1.48 0.58
C VAL A 51 -1.79 -2.76 0.46
N GLN A 52 -1.91 -3.52 -0.62
CA GLN A 52 -1.10 -4.71 -0.85
C GLN A 52 0.39 -4.36 -0.99
N ASP A 53 0.71 -3.32 -1.75
CA ASP A 53 2.07 -2.83 -1.93
C ASP A 53 2.67 -2.33 -0.60
N GLU A 54 1.85 -1.68 0.25
CA GLU A 54 2.28 -1.27 1.59
C GLU A 54 2.43 -2.46 2.54
N MET A 55 1.52 -3.44 2.46
CA MET A 55 1.58 -4.66 3.27
C MET A 55 2.82 -5.51 2.98
N ARG A 56 3.34 -5.46 1.75
CA ARG A 56 4.62 -6.09 1.39
C ARG A 56 5.82 -5.45 2.07
N LYS A 57 5.73 -4.18 2.48
CA LYS A 57 6.78 -3.49 3.25
C LYS A 57 6.77 -3.88 4.72
N VAL A 58 5.65 -4.42 5.22
CA VAL A 58 5.56 -4.88 6.60
C VAL A 58 6.36 -6.17 6.74
N ALA A 59 7.47 -6.08 7.47
CA ALA A 59 8.25 -7.23 7.85
C ALA A 59 7.45 -8.09 8.83
N TRP A 60 6.70 -9.06 8.30
CA TRP A 60 5.98 -10.02 9.13
C TRP A 60 6.98 -10.80 9.98
N PRO A 61 6.74 -10.88 11.30
CA PRO A 61 7.67 -11.52 12.21
C PRO A 61 7.80 -13.01 11.90
N LYS A 62 9.00 -13.54 12.11
CA LYS A 62 9.25 -14.98 11.99
C LYS A 62 8.65 -15.70 13.20
N TRP A 63 8.07 -16.88 12.99
CA TRP A 63 7.47 -17.72 14.02
C TRP A 63 8.30 -17.89 15.32
N PRO A 64 9.64 -18.03 15.28
CA PRO A 64 10.45 -18.13 16.49
C PRO A 64 10.42 -16.88 17.36
N GLU A 65 10.36 -15.69 16.75
CA GLU A 65 10.33 -14.40 17.48
C GLU A 65 9.00 -14.24 18.22
N VAL A 66 7.89 -14.53 17.52
CA VAL A 66 6.54 -14.51 18.11
C VAL A 66 6.47 -15.45 19.31
N ARG A 67 7.02 -16.66 19.18
CA ARG A 67 7.04 -17.65 20.27
C ARG A 67 7.85 -17.15 21.47
N ARG A 68 9.00 -16.52 21.26
CA ARG A 68 9.83 -15.97 22.34
C ARG A 68 9.07 -14.88 23.12
N MET A 69 8.45 -13.95 22.41
CA MET A 69 7.64 -12.90 23.04
C MET A 69 6.42 -13.48 23.76
N ALA A 70 5.73 -14.46 23.16
CA ALA A 70 4.59 -15.13 23.77
C ALA A 70 4.97 -15.85 25.07
N ILE A 71 6.12 -16.55 25.12
CA ILE A 71 6.60 -17.23 26.33
C ILE A 71 6.85 -16.22 27.45
N ILE A 72 7.47 -15.07 27.14
CA ILE A 72 7.73 -14.03 28.14
C ILE A 72 6.40 -13.53 28.74
N VAL A 73 5.42 -13.20 27.89
CA VAL A 73 4.10 -12.75 28.35
C VAL A 73 3.35 -13.84 29.13
N LEU A 74 3.41 -15.09 28.65
CA LEU A 74 2.78 -16.22 29.35
C LEU A 74 3.38 -16.40 30.75
N ALA A 75 4.71 -16.32 30.86
CA ALA A 75 5.40 -16.44 32.13
C ALA A 75 5.00 -15.31 33.10
N THR A 76 4.94 -14.06 32.65
CA THR A 76 4.52 -12.95 33.51
C THR A 76 3.07 -13.08 33.95
N VAL A 77 2.15 -13.49 33.05
CA VAL A 77 0.75 -13.75 33.40
C VAL A 77 0.63 -14.84 34.46
N VAL A 78 1.36 -15.96 34.31
CA VAL A 78 1.35 -17.05 35.30
C VAL A 78 1.88 -16.56 36.65
N LEU A 79 2.98 -15.80 36.67
CA LEU A 79 3.54 -15.25 37.90
C LEU A 79 2.56 -14.31 38.61
N TYR A 80 1.93 -13.38 37.89
CA TYR A 80 0.94 -12.48 38.49
C TYR A 80 -0.32 -13.21 38.94
N THR A 81 -0.78 -14.20 38.18
CA THR A 81 -1.94 -15.01 38.57
C THR A 81 -1.67 -15.78 39.85
N ALA A 82 -0.50 -16.42 39.96
CA ALA A 82 -0.08 -17.11 41.17
C ALA A 82 0.11 -16.15 42.36
N TYR A 83 0.66 -14.95 42.11
CA TYR A 83 0.84 -13.93 43.14
C TYR A 83 -0.50 -13.46 43.70
N ILE A 84 -1.43 -13.03 42.83
CA ILE A 84 -2.76 -12.56 43.24
C ILE A 84 -3.55 -13.70 43.89
N GLY A 85 -3.61 -14.87 43.25
CA GLY A 85 -4.33 -16.01 43.81
C GLY A 85 -3.74 -16.51 45.14
N GLY A 86 -2.41 -16.42 45.30
CA GLY A 86 -1.74 -16.70 46.57
C GLY A 86 -2.10 -15.70 47.66
N LEU A 87 -2.12 -14.41 47.33
CA LEU A 87 -2.59 -13.36 48.24
C LEU A 87 -4.06 -13.56 48.63
N ASP A 88 -4.94 -13.83 47.67
CA ASP A 88 -6.37 -14.08 47.93
C ASP A 88 -6.56 -15.27 48.87
N SER A 89 -5.79 -16.35 48.67
CA SER A 89 -5.80 -17.52 49.55
C SER A 89 -5.29 -17.18 50.95
N LEU A 90 -4.22 -16.40 51.05
CA LEU A 90 -3.64 -15.96 52.33
C LEU A 90 -4.63 -15.08 53.11
N PHE A 91 -5.23 -14.09 52.46
CA PHE A 91 -6.26 -13.24 53.07
C PHE A 91 -7.52 -14.03 53.44
N GLY A 92 -7.90 -15.03 52.65
CA GLY A 92 -9.00 -15.95 52.97
C GLY A 92 -8.75 -16.73 54.25
N VAL A 93 -7.57 -17.36 54.39
CA VAL A 93 -7.19 -18.10 55.60
C VAL A 93 -7.07 -17.17 56.80
N LEU A 94 -6.42 -16.02 56.63
CA LEU A 94 -6.19 -15.05 57.71
C LEU A 94 -7.50 -14.46 58.22
N SER A 95 -8.41 -14.10 57.31
CA SER A 95 -9.74 -13.59 57.67
C SER A 95 -10.58 -14.67 58.36
N SER A 96 -10.61 -15.90 57.84
CA SER A 96 -11.30 -17.01 58.49
C SER A 96 -10.78 -17.26 59.90
N TRP A 97 -9.45 -17.24 60.11
CA TRP A 97 -8.86 -17.41 61.43
C TRP A 97 -9.24 -16.27 62.39
N LEU A 98 -9.17 -15.03 61.92
CA LEU A 98 -9.53 -13.84 62.71
C LEU A 98 -11.01 -13.85 63.11
N TYR A 99 -11.92 -14.22 62.20
CA TYR A 99 -13.35 -14.32 62.48
C TYR A 99 -13.71 -15.54 63.35
N THR A 100 -12.93 -16.61 63.29
CA THR A 100 -13.15 -17.80 64.14
C THR A 100 -12.64 -17.59 65.57
N ASN A 101 -11.61 -16.76 65.76
CA ASN A 101 -11.00 -16.47 67.06
C ASN A 101 -11.64 -15.26 67.78
N LYS A 102 -12.84 -14.84 67.38
CA LYS A 102 -13.63 -13.78 68.00
C LYS A 102 -15.05 -14.25 68.26
#